data_AF-A0A7Y2ZIW4-F1
#
_entry.id   AF-A0A7Y2ZIW4-F1
#
_cell.length_a   1.000
_cell.length_b   1.000
_cell.length_c   1.000
_cell.angle_alpha   90.00
_cell.angle_beta   90.00
_cell.angle_gamma   90.00
#
_symmetry.space_group_name_H-M   'P 1'
#
loop_
_entity.id
_entity.type
_entity.pdbx_description
1 polymer ?
#
loop_
_entity_poly.entity_id
_entity_poly.type
_entity_poly.pdbx_seq_one_letter_code
_entity_poly.pdbx_strand_id
1 'polypeptide(L)'
;PLASLGFALLPKRWLIRTAMRAVVASDDVVTEQRVAGYARPMQSRARRAAYLRCARAIIPTDLDRLVARIPEIDVPALCLWGDRDPVVPLAGGRRLAAELPRGRLEVLERCGHQVVEERPNASATVLREFLTGPEGPYAGGSPPAAAEGPDSPSGS
;
A
#
# COMPACT_ATOMS: atom_id res chain seq x y z
N PRO A 1 32.82 -2.58 3.95
CA PRO A 1 33.42 -1.39 3.31
C PRO A 1 32.97 -0.14 4.10
N LEU A 2 33.74 0.95 4.17
CA LEU A 2 33.36 2.14 4.96
C LEU A 2 31.94 2.67 4.63
N ALA A 3 31.47 2.49 3.39
CA ALA A 3 30.11 2.81 2.96
C ALA A 3 28.99 2.03 3.71
N SER A 4 29.23 0.76 4.10
CA SER A 4 28.23 -0.04 4.83
C SER A 4 28.15 0.31 6.32
N LEU A 5 29.22 0.92 6.88
CA LEU A 5 29.22 1.40 8.26
C LEU A 5 28.45 2.72 8.39
N GLY A 6 28.57 3.61 7.41
CA GLY A 6 27.85 4.89 7.37
C GLY A 6 26.32 4.72 7.31
N PHE A 7 25.83 3.71 6.58
CA PHE A 7 24.39 3.41 6.52
C PHE A 7 23.83 2.85 7.84
N ALA A 8 24.66 2.14 8.62
CA ALA A 8 24.28 1.57 9.91
C ALA A 8 24.21 2.61 11.04
N LEU A 9 24.86 3.77 10.88
CA LEU A 9 24.93 4.85 11.88
C LEU A 9 23.88 5.95 11.66
N LEU A 10 23.23 5.99 10.50
CA LEU A 10 22.17 6.96 10.24
C LEU A 10 21.00 6.78 11.21
N PRO A 11 20.45 7.87 11.78
CA PRO A 11 19.27 7.79 12.63
C PRO A 11 18.12 7.09 11.88
N LYS A 12 17.57 6.02 12.45
CA LYS A 12 16.51 5.21 11.81
C LYS A 12 15.34 6.05 11.30
N ARG A 13 14.94 7.07 12.06
CA ARG A 13 13.85 7.99 11.68
C ARG A 13 14.18 8.82 10.45
N TRP A 14 15.45 9.22 10.29
CA TRP A 14 15.94 9.91 9.10
C TRP A 14 15.91 8.99 7.87
N LEU A 15 16.36 7.74 8.04
CA LEU A 15 16.33 6.75 6.96
C LEU A 15 14.89 6.46 6.52
N ILE A 16 13.98 6.25 7.47
CA ILE A 16 12.55 6.05 7.21
C ILE A 16 11.93 7.25 6.49
N ARG A 17 12.19 8.48 6.97
CA ARG A 17 11.71 9.69 6.29
C ARG A 17 12.17 9.77 4.84
N THR A 18 13.46 9.51 4.61
CA THR A 18 14.04 9.55 3.27
C THR A 18 13.40 8.50 2.37
N ALA A 19 13.22 7.27 2.87
CA ALA A 19 12.54 6.21 2.13
C ALA A 19 11.07 6.56 1.81
N MET A 20 10.34 7.14 2.77
CA MET A 20 8.97 7.58 2.55
C MET A 20 8.87 8.67 1.47
N ARG A 21 9.72 9.69 1.53
CA ARG A 21 9.76 10.76 0.51
C ARG A 21 10.06 10.24 -0.89
N ALA A 22 10.87 9.19 -0.99
CA ALA A 22 11.22 8.60 -2.28
C ALA A 22 10.05 7.86 -2.96
N VAL A 23 8.95 7.56 -2.24
CA VAL A 23 7.85 6.76 -2.78
C VAL A 23 6.53 7.52 -2.92
N VAL A 24 6.42 8.72 -2.36
CA VAL A 24 5.20 9.56 -2.43
C VAL A 24 5.37 10.70 -3.44
N ALA A 25 4.27 11.21 -3.98
CA ALA A 25 4.28 12.35 -4.90
C ALA A 25 4.37 13.72 -4.19
N SER A 26 4.04 13.79 -2.90
CA SER A 26 4.17 15.00 -2.07
C SER A 26 4.77 14.70 -0.70
N ASP A 27 5.77 15.49 -0.32
CA ASP A 27 6.42 15.43 0.99
C ASP A 27 5.49 15.81 2.16
N ASP A 28 4.39 16.53 1.91
CA ASP A 28 3.41 16.93 2.93
C ASP A 28 2.78 15.72 3.64
N VAL A 29 2.76 14.58 2.93
CA VAL A 29 2.26 13.30 3.42
C VAL A 29 3.24 12.70 4.45
N VAL A 30 4.51 13.08 4.45
CA VAL A 30 5.56 12.52 5.32
C VAL A 30 5.67 13.27 6.64
N THR A 31 4.63 13.14 7.48
CA THR A 31 4.57 13.79 8.81
C THR A 31 5.45 13.10 9.84
N GLU A 32 5.79 13.79 10.94
CA GLU A 32 6.53 13.20 12.06
C GLU A 32 5.81 12.00 12.68
N GLN A 33 4.48 12.05 12.77
CA GLN A 33 3.67 10.97 13.27
C GLN A 33 3.81 9.72 12.40
N ARG A 34 3.72 9.87 11.07
CA ARG A 34 3.89 8.74 10.14
C ARG A 34 5.30 8.20 10.20
N VAL A 35 6.32 9.07 10.18
CA VAL A 35 7.72 8.63 10.32
C VAL A 35 7.95 7.87 11.62
N ALA A 36 7.35 8.30 12.74
CA ALA A 36 7.42 7.58 14.01
C ALA A 36 6.76 6.19 13.93
N GLY A 37 5.58 6.11 13.29
CA GLY A 37 4.86 4.86 13.05
C GLY A 37 5.69 3.87 12.22
N TYR A 38 6.19 4.30 11.06
CA TYR A 38 7.03 3.48 10.17
C TYR A 38 8.39 3.10 10.81
N ALA A 39 8.91 3.90 11.74
CA ALA A 39 10.14 3.58 12.47
C ALA A 39 9.92 2.58 13.63
N ARG A 40 8.68 2.35 14.08
CA ARG A 40 8.36 1.51 15.25
C ARG A 40 8.87 0.06 15.13
N PRO A 41 8.77 -0.63 13.97
CA PRO A 41 9.33 -1.97 13.79
C PRO A 41 10.86 -2.01 13.91
N MET A 42 11.56 -0.88 13.73
CA MET A 42 13.02 -0.83 13.81
C MET A 42 13.55 -0.62 15.23
N GLN A 43 12.68 -0.47 16.24
CA GLN A 43 13.07 -0.09 17.59
C GLN A 43 13.68 -1.23 18.43
N SER A 44 13.41 -2.51 18.13
CA SER A 44 14.07 -3.66 18.80
C SER A 44 14.75 -4.59 17.80
N ARG A 45 15.73 -5.36 18.27
CA ARG A 45 16.46 -6.32 17.42
C ARG A 45 15.52 -7.38 16.83
N ALA A 46 14.61 -7.92 17.64
CA ALA A 46 13.63 -8.92 17.21
C ALA A 46 12.66 -8.36 16.17
N ARG A 47 12.07 -7.17 16.42
CA ARG A 47 11.14 -6.53 15.46
C ARG A 47 11.83 -6.17 14.15
N ARG A 48 13.06 -5.62 14.22
CA ARG A 48 13.84 -5.31 13.02
C ARG A 48 14.18 -6.56 12.23
N ALA A 49 14.55 -7.65 12.89
CA ALA A 49 14.82 -8.92 12.22
C ALA A 49 13.56 -9.45 11.52
N ALA A 50 12.39 -9.38 12.16
CA ALA A 50 11.12 -9.75 11.53
C ALA A 50 10.81 -8.87 10.33
N TYR A 51 10.91 -7.55 10.47
CA TYR A 51 10.68 -6.59 9.39
C TYR A 51 11.61 -6.84 8.19
N LEU A 52 12.91 -7.05 8.41
CA LEU A 52 13.87 -7.33 7.34
C LEU A 52 13.61 -8.69 6.67
N ARG A 53 13.10 -9.69 7.40
CA ARG A 53 12.67 -10.95 6.79
C ARG A 53 11.49 -10.73 5.84
N CYS A 54 10.47 -9.97 6.26
CA CYS A 54 9.35 -9.60 5.39
C CYS A 54 9.82 -8.79 4.17
N ALA A 55 10.69 -7.79 4.37
CA ALA A 55 11.20 -6.96 3.28
C ALA A 55 11.98 -7.77 2.23
N ARG A 56 12.74 -8.79 2.64
CA ARG A 56 13.45 -9.69 1.72
C ARG A 56 12.52 -10.63 0.96
N ALA A 57 11.30 -10.84 1.44
CA ALA A 57 10.30 -11.71 0.83
C ALA A 57 9.27 -10.94 -0.01
N ILE A 58 9.44 -9.62 -0.24
CA ILE A 58 8.52 -8.81 -1.05
C ILE A 58 8.39 -9.36 -2.48
N ILE A 59 9.51 -9.79 -3.06
CA ILE A 59 9.53 -10.40 -4.40
C ILE A 59 9.67 -11.91 -4.19
N PRO A 60 8.61 -12.69 -4.43
CA PRO A 60 8.69 -14.14 -4.30
C PRO A 60 9.56 -14.73 -5.41
N THR A 61 10.22 -15.84 -5.12
CA THR A 61 11.12 -16.53 -6.06
C THR A 61 10.38 -17.14 -7.24
N ASP A 62 9.09 -17.43 -7.10
CA ASP A 62 8.21 -18.01 -8.11
C ASP A 62 7.22 -16.99 -8.68
N LEU A 63 7.62 -15.71 -8.72
CA LEU A 63 6.77 -14.60 -9.20
C LEU A 63 6.14 -14.88 -10.57
N ASP A 64 6.89 -15.40 -11.54
CA ASP A 64 6.37 -15.69 -12.89
C ASP A 64 5.23 -16.73 -12.87
N ARG A 65 5.36 -17.74 -12.00
CA ARG A 65 4.32 -18.75 -11.80
C ARG A 65 3.07 -18.13 -11.18
N LEU A 66 3.22 -17.20 -10.23
CA LEU A 66 2.09 -16.51 -9.61
C LEU A 66 1.39 -15.57 -10.61
N VAL A 67 2.17 -14.82 -11.39
CA VAL A 67 1.66 -13.92 -12.44
C VAL A 67 0.87 -14.69 -13.50
N ALA A 68 1.34 -15.86 -13.92
CA ALA A 68 0.62 -16.71 -14.87
C ALA A 68 -0.78 -17.15 -14.41
N ARG A 69 -1.07 -17.07 -13.10
CA ARG A 69 -2.35 -17.44 -12.51
C ARG A 69 -3.29 -16.26 -12.27
N ILE A 70 -2.89 -15.03 -12.59
CA ILE A 70 -3.77 -13.84 -12.50
C ILE A 70 -5.11 -14.06 -13.24
N PRO A 71 -5.14 -14.69 -14.44
CA PRO A 71 -6.41 -14.98 -15.13
C PRO A 71 -7.35 -15.94 -14.38
N GLU A 72 -6.87 -16.67 -13.36
CA GLU A 72 -7.70 -17.55 -12.52
C GLU A 72 -8.53 -16.76 -11.49
N ILE A 73 -8.25 -15.48 -11.27
CA ILE A 73 -8.94 -14.63 -10.30
C ILE A 73 -10.26 -14.12 -10.90
N ASP A 74 -11.27 -14.98 -10.92
CA ASP A 74 -12.61 -14.63 -11.39
C ASP A 74 -13.49 -14.05 -10.28
N VAL A 75 -13.10 -12.89 -9.76
CA VAL A 75 -13.89 -12.04 -8.86
C VAL A 75 -13.78 -10.58 -9.29
N PRO A 76 -14.75 -9.70 -9.01
CA PRO A 76 -14.59 -8.27 -9.25
C PRO A 76 -13.32 -7.77 -8.53
N ALA A 77 -12.44 -7.08 -9.25
CA ALA A 77 -11.15 -6.67 -8.73
C ALA A 77 -10.83 -5.22 -9.12
N LEU A 78 -10.54 -4.39 -8.11
CA LEU A 78 -10.11 -3.00 -8.29
C LEU A 78 -8.59 -2.90 -8.14
N CYS A 79 -7.93 -2.40 -9.18
CA CYS A 79 -6.56 -1.91 -9.14
C CYS A 79 -6.59 -0.39 -8.93
N LEU A 80 -6.31 0.09 -7.72
CA LEU A 80 -6.20 1.51 -7.42
C LEU A 80 -4.73 1.95 -7.45
N TRP A 81 -4.37 2.92 -8.30
CA TRP A 81 -2.99 3.27 -8.60
C TRP A 81 -2.72 4.77 -8.56
N GLY A 82 -1.48 5.17 -8.25
CA GLY A 82 -1.01 6.54 -8.43
C GLY A 82 -0.35 6.74 -9.80
N ASP A 83 -0.60 7.89 -10.45
CA ASP A 83 0.01 8.22 -11.75
C ASP A 83 1.53 8.46 -11.69
N ARG A 84 2.08 8.69 -10.50
CA ARG A 84 3.50 8.99 -10.23
C ARG A 84 4.15 7.96 -9.32
N ASP A 85 3.63 6.74 -9.24
CA ASP A 85 4.23 5.66 -8.45
C ASP A 85 5.66 5.33 -8.97
N PRO A 86 6.72 5.59 -8.16
CA PRO A 86 8.08 5.31 -8.56
C PRO A 86 8.54 3.88 -8.18
N VAL A 87 7.72 3.14 -7.43
CA VAL A 87 8.04 1.79 -6.93
C VAL A 87 7.48 0.74 -7.87
N VAL A 88 6.21 0.87 -8.25
CA VAL A 88 5.55 0.00 -9.22
C VAL A 88 4.90 0.86 -10.29
N PRO A 89 5.59 1.11 -11.42
CA PRO A 89 5.11 2.03 -12.45
C PRO A 89 3.70 1.69 -12.94
N LEU A 90 2.93 2.71 -13.31
CA LEU A 90 1.53 2.58 -13.76
C LEU A 90 1.33 1.54 -14.88
N ALA A 91 2.34 1.27 -15.70
CA ALA A 91 2.30 0.20 -16.70
C ALA A 91 2.01 -1.18 -16.07
N GLY A 92 2.53 -1.46 -14.87
CA GLY A 92 2.24 -2.67 -14.11
C GLY A 92 0.77 -2.74 -13.67
N GLY A 93 0.22 -1.63 -13.15
CA GLY A 93 -1.20 -1.55 -12.80
C GLY A 93 -2.13 -1.74 -14.00
N ARG A 94 -1.78 -1.15 -15.16
CA ARG A 94 -2.50 -1.35 -16.43
C ARG A 94 -2.47 -2.81 -16.89
N ARG A 95 -1.31 -3.44 -16.83
CA ARG A 95 -1.15 -4.85 -17.18
C ARG A 95 -1.97 -5.75 -16.27
N LEU A 96 -1.88 -5.54 -14.95
CA LEU A 96 -2.63 -6.31 -13.96
C LEU A 96 -4.15 -6.22 -14.20
N ALA A 97 -4.68 -5.01 -14.38
CA ALA A 97 -6.10 -4.83 -14.65
C ALA A 97 -6.56 -5.48 -15.96
N ALA A 98 -5.70 -5.52 -16.98
CA ALA A 98 -6.00 -6.17 -18.26
C ALA A 98 -5.92 -7.71 -18.20
N GLU A 99 -5.07 -8.27 -17.33
CA GLU A 99 -4.94 -9.72 -17.14
C GLU A 99 -6.03 -10.29 -16.20
N LEU A 100 -6.65 -9.45 -15.37
CA LEU A 100 -7.77 -9.83 -14.53
C LEU A 100 -9.08 -9.93 -15.35
N PRO A 101 -9.82 -11.06 -15.31
CA PRO A 101 -11.06 -11.23 -16.06
C PRO A 101 -12.12 -10.17 -15.77
N ARG A 102 -12.17 -9.70 -14.52
CA ARG A 102 -13.08 -8.66 -14.02
C ARG A 102 -12.32 -7.52 -13.35
N GLY A 103 -11.19 -7.15 -13.94
CA GLY A 103 -10.31 -6.09 -13.48
C GLY A 103 -10.78 -4.69 -13.87
N ARG A 104 -10.74 -3.75 -12.92
CA ARG A 104 -10.93 -2.32 -13.14
C ARG A 104 -9.70 -1.57 -12.65
N LEU A 105 -9.14 -0.68 -13.47
CA LEU A 105 -8.07 0.23 -13.07
C LEU A 105 -8.65 1.60 -12.75
N GLU A 106 -8.32 2.13 -11.57
CA GLU A 106 -8.56 3.52 -11.20
C GLU A 106 -7.24 4.21 -10.90
N VAL A 107 -7.00 5.36 -11.53
CA VAL A 107 -5.74 6.10 -11.42
C VAL A 107 -5.99 7.42 -10.74
N LEU A 108 -5.30 7.65 -9.62
CA LEU A 108 -5.31 8.92 -8.92
C LEU A 108 -4.20 9.81 -9.46
N GLU A 109 -4.58 10.97 -9.99
CA GLU A 109 -3.64 11.98 -10.47
C GLU A 109 -2.85 12.61 -9.33
N ARG A 110 -1.59 12.98 -9.63
CA ARG A 110 -0.64 13.59 -8.70
C ARG A 110 -0.45 12.75 -7.43
N CYS A 111 -0.38 11.43 -7.59
CA CYS A 111 -0.31 10.48 -6.49
C CYS A 111 0.84 9.49 -6.71
N GLY A 112 1.63 9.24 -5.67
CA GLY A 112 2.71 8.27 -5.67
C GLY A 112 2.23 6.87 -5.28
N HIS A 113 3.11 6.13 -4.63
CA HIS A 113 2.93 4.72 -4.29
C HIS A 113 1.89 4.47 -3.18
N GLN A 114 1.70 5.42 -2.27
CA GLN A 114 0.87 5.23 -1.07
C GLN A 114 -0.49 5.88 -1.23
N VAL A 115 -1.29 5.41 -2.20
CA VAL A 115 -2.57 6.03 -2.62
C VAL A 115 -3.54 6.34 -1.46
N VAL A 116 -3.63 5.46 -0.46
CA VAL A 116 -4.48 5.64 0.72
C VAL A 116 -3.95 6.70 1.69
N GLU A 117 -2.63 6.88 1.76
CA GLU A 117 -2.02 7.89 2.62
C GLU A 117 -1.95 9.27 1.95
N GLU A 118 -1.72 9.28 0.64
CA GLU A 118 -1.54 10.49 -0.16
C GLU A 118 -2.88 11.12 -0.58
N ARG A 119 -3.88 10.30 -0.91
CA ARG A 119 -5.18 10.74 -1.41
C ARG A 119 -6.32 10.03 -0.65
N PRO A 120 -6.41 10.13 0.68
CA PRO A 120 -7.32 9.33 1.50
C PRO A 120 -8.79 9.49 1.08
N ASN A 121 -9.25 10.71 0.83
CA ASN A 121 -10.64 10.97 0.43
C ASN A 121 -10.96 10.38 -0.95
N ALA A 122 -10.08 10.57 -1.94
CA ALA A 122 -10.28 10.03 -3.28
C ALA A 122 -10.24 8.50 -3.27
N SER A 123 -9.26 7.91 -2.56
CA SER A 123 -9.15 6.47 -2.36
C SER A 123 -10.40 5.89 -1.68
N ALA A 124 -10.91 6.55 -0.63
CA ALA A 124 -12.12 6.10 0.06
C ALA A 124 -13.38 6.20 -0.80
N THR A 125 -13.52 7.24 -1.62
CA THR A 125 -14.62 7.38 -2.58
C THR A 125 -14.60 6.24 -3.60
N VAL A 126 -13.46 6.03 -4.28
CA VAL A 126 -13.31 4.97 -5.28
C VAL A 126 -13.56 3.58 -4.66
N LEU A 127 -13.01 3.33 -3.47
CA LEU A 127 -13.23 2.07 -2.76
C LEU A 127 -14.72 1.87 -2.43
N ARG A 128 -15.41 2.91 -1.94
CA ARG A 128 -16.84 2.82 -1.62
C ARG A 128 -17.66 2.52 -2.87
N GLU A 129 -17.41 3.25 -3.95
CA GLU A 129 -18.09 3.03 -5.24
C GLU A 129 -17.87 1.62 -5.78
N PHE A 130 -16.65 1.09 -5.67
CA PHE A 130 -16.35 -0.28 -6.06
C PHE A 130 -17.10 -1.30 -5.18
N LEU A 131 -17.16 -1.07 -3.86
CA LEU A 131 -17.79 -2.00 -2.92
C LEU A 131 -19.31 -2.06 -3.06
N THR A 132 -19.96 -0.91 -3.24
CA THR A 132 -21.43 -0.79 -3.28
C THR A 132 -22.00 -0.67 -4.69
N GLY A 133 -21.14 -0.59 -5.70
CA GLY A 133 -21.54 -0.48 -7.10
C GLY A 133 -22.22 -1.76 -7.63
N PRO A 134 -22.76 -1.72 -8.85
CA PRO A 134 -23.54 -2.83 -9.44
C PRO A 134 -22.77 -4.15 -9.55
N GLU A 135 -21.46 -4.07 -9.75
CA GLU A 135 -20.55 -5.22 -9.84
C GLU A 135 -19.76 -5.43 -8.54
N GLY A 136 -20.05 -4.63 -7.51
CA GLY A 136 -19.39 -4.69 -6.22
C GLY A 136 -19.83 -5.91 -5.41
N PRO A 137 -18.97 -6.38 -4.48
CA PRO A 137 -19.30 -7.50 -3.60
C PRO A 137 -20.53 -7.25 -2.71
N TYR A 138 -20.96 -5.99 -2.56
CA TYR A 138 -22.16 -5.61 -1.80
C TYR A 138 -23.25 -4.98 -2.69
N ALA A 139 -23.28 -5.29 -3.98
CA ALA A 139 -24.33 -4.80 -4.89
C ALA A 139 -25.74 -5.08 -4.32
N GLY A 140 -26.53 -4.03 -4.08
CA GLY A 140 -27.88 -4.13 -3.51
C GLY A 140 -27.96 -4.22 -1.97
N GLY A 141 -26.85 -4.05 -1.25
CA GLY A 141 -26.81 -4.04 0.21
C GLY A 141 -25.78 -3.05 0.76
N SER A 142 -25.73 -2.93 2.10
CA SER A 142 -24.63 -2.21 2.76
C SER A 142 -23.52 -3.19 3.15
N PRO A 143 -22.24 -2.76 3.11
CA PRO A 143 -21.16 -3.52 3.73
C PRO A 143 -21.51 -3.78 5.21
N PRO A 144 -21.01 -4.88 5.80
CA PRO A 144 -21.20 -5.12 7.23
C PRO A 144 -20.74 -3.89 8.00
N ALA A 145 -21.48 -3.51 9.05
CA ALA A 145 -21.08 -2.42 9.95
C ALA A 145 -19.62 -2.64 10.33
N ALA A 146 -18.80 -1.57 10.26
CA ALA A 146 -17.40 -1.65 10.63
C ALA A 146 -17.33 -2.32 12.00
N ALA A 147 -16.70 -3.51 12.07
CA ALA A 147 -16.49 -4.16 13.35
C ALA A 147 -15.78 -3.13 14.24
N GLU A 148 -16.35 -2.84 15.41
CA GLU A 148 -15.74 -1.91 16.34
C GLU A 148 -14.30 -2.36 16.55
N GLY A 149 -13.35 -1.51 16.14
CA GLY A 149 -11.95 -1.77 16.37
C GLY A 149 -11.71 -1.85 17.88
N PRO A 150 -10.65 -2.54 18.33
CA PRO A 150 -10.32 -2.67 19.75
C PRO A 150 -10.07 -1.34 20.49
N ASP A 151 -10.06 -0.21 19.76
CA ASP A 151 -9.77 1.13 20.27
C ASP A 151 -10.98 2.10 20.23
N SER A 152 -12.22 1.61 20.04
CA SER A 152 -13.40 2.46 20.27
C SER A 152 -13.42 2.88 21.76
N PRO A 153 -13.44 4.18 22.10
CA PRO A 153 -13.50 4.60 23.49
C PRO A 153 -14.82 4.09 24.06
N SER A 154 -14.73 3.20 25.06
CA SER A 154 -15.88 2.75 25.84
C SER A 154 -16.62 3.99 26.33
N GLY A 155 -17.89 4.11 25.92
CA GLY A 155 -18.77 5.23 26.26
C GLY A 155 -18.80 5.51 27.75
N SER A 156 -19.00 6.80 28.04
CA SER A 156 -19.03 7.46 29.34
C SER A 156 -20.02 6.86 30.34
#